data_AF-A0A2K4ZLX3-F1
#
_entry.id   AF-A0A2K4ZLX3-F1
#
_cell.length_a   1.000
_cell.length_b   1.000
_cell.length_c   1.000
_cell.angle_alpha   90.00
_cell.angle_beta   90.00
_cell.angle_gamma   90.00
#
_symmetry.space_group_name_H-M   'P 1'
#
loop_
_entity.id
_entity.type
_entity.pdbx_description
1 polymer ?
#
loop_
_entity_poly.entity_id
_entity_poly.type
_entity_poly.pdbx_seq_one_letter_code
_entity_poly.pdbx_strand_id
1 'polypeptide(L)' 'MNMILTSECEQCTYGIIDESNKARIKVKCNLKNKEYHYGQCIPCENKRKRKEEEKFEESSAV' A
#
# COMPACT_ATOMS: atom_id res chain seq x y z
N MET A 1 -12.17 1.86 9.23
CA MET A 1 -11.45 0.96 8.32
C MET A 1 -11.13 1.71 7.04
N ASN A 2 -9.86 2.03 6.81
CA ASN A 2 -9.45 2.62 5.54
C ASN A 2 -9.28 1.50 4.51
N MET A 3 -10.12 1.50 3.48
CA MET A 3 -9.94 0.64 2.32
C MET A 3 -9.14 1.42 1.28
N ILE A 4 -8.13 0.78 0.71
CA ILE A 4 -7.27 1.35 -0.31
C ILE A 4 -7.29 0.43 -1.53
N LEU A 5 -7.00 0.97 -2.70
CA LEU A 5 -6.76 0.16 -3.89
C LEU A 5 -5.39 -0.53 -3.80
N THR A 6 -5.28 -1.68 -4.44
CA THR A 6 -3.98 -2.34 -4.66
C THR A 6 -3.01 -1.46 -5.44
N SER A 7 -3.49 -0.56 -6.31
CA SER A 7 -2.69 0.50 -6.95
C SER A 7 -2.13 1.54 -5.97
N GLU A 8 -2.75 1.68 -4.79
CA GLU A 8 -2.21 2.51 -3.72
C GLU A 8 -1.28 1.71 -2.81
N CYS A 9 -1.52 0.40 -2.69
CA CYS A 9 -0.67 -0.51 -1.95
C CYS A 9 0.67 -0.73 -2.66
N GLU A 10 0.72 -0.84 -4.00
CA GLU A 10 1.98 -0.97 -4.75
C GLU A 10 2.93 0.24 -4.54
N GLN A 11 2.36 1.43 -4.36
CA GLN A 11 3.09 2.68 -4.10
C GLN A 11 3.49 2.85 -2.63
N CYS A 12 3.15 1.88 -1.78
CA CYS A 12 3.49 1.85 -0.37
C CYS A 12 4.93 1.35 -0.15
N THR A 13 5.56 1.75 0.94
CA THR A 13 6.88 1.20 1.34
C THR A 13 6.86 -0.33 1.43
N TYR A 14 5.75 -0.89 1.90
CA TYR A 14 5.58 -2.34 2.10
C TYR A 14 4.96 -3.06 0.91
N GLY A 15 4.56 -2.34 -0.14
CA GLY A 15 3.96 -2.91 -1.33
C GLY A 15 5.02 -3.42 -2.30
N ILE A 16 4.82 -4.62 -2.81
CA ILE A 16 5.59 -5.19 -3.92
C ILE A 16 4.57 -5.57 -5.00
N ILE A 17 4.77 -5.05 -6.22
CA ILE A 17 4.03 -5.50 -7.39
C ILE A 17 4.77 -6.67 -8.05
N ASP A 18 4.02 -7.73 -8.38
CA ASP A 18 4.47 -8.82 -9.23
C ASP A 18 3.71 -8.74 -10.56
N GLU A 19 4.45 -8.32 -11.59
CA GLU A 19 3.99 -8.19 -12.97
C GLU A 19 4.53 -9.31 -13.88
N SER A 20 5.07 -10.38 -13.28
CA SER A 20 5.59 -11.57 -13.99
C SER A 20 4.57 -12.16 -14.97
N ASN A 21 3.27 -12.00 -14.69
CA ASN A 21 2.19 -12.37 -15.58
C ASN A 21 1.29 -11.16 -15.89
N LYS A 22 1.38 -10.62 -17.12
CA LYS A 22 0.57 -9.49 -17.57
C LYS A 22 -0.94 -9.74 -17.52
N ALA A 23 -1.40 -10.99 -17.59
CA ALA A 23 -2.81 -11.33 -17.43
C ALA A 23 -3.26 -11.40 -15.97
N ARG A 24 -2.33 -11.50 -15.01
CA ARG A 24 -2.60 -11.64 -13.58
C ARG A 24 -1.56 -10.91 -12.74
N ILE A 25 -1.62 -9.58 -12.75
CA ILE A 25 -0.80 -8.73 -11.89
C ILE A 25 -1.24 -8.94 -10.43
N LYS A 26 -0.27 -9.14 -9.53
CA LYS A 26 -0.50 -9.31 -8.10
C LYS A 26 0.25 -8.23 -7.31
N VAL A 27 -0.31 -7.86 -6.17
CA VAL A 27 0.32 -6.95 -5.21
C VAL A 27 0.49 -7.69 -3.89
N LYS A 28 1.74 -7.85 -3.46
CA LYS A 28 2.11 -8.44 -2.19
C LYS A 28 2.37 -7.33 -1.17
N CYS A 29 1.66 -7.40 -0.04
CA CYS A 29 1.90 -6.52 1.09
C CYS A 29 2.79 -7.24 2.10
N ASN A 30 4.05 -6.79 2.26
CA ASN A 30 4.98 -7.36 3.23
C ASN A 30 4.53 -7.16 4.67
N LEU A 31 3.87 -6.03 4.97
CA LEU A 31 3.39 -5.71 6.31
C LEU A 31 2.38 -6.75 6.82
N LYS A 32 1.50 -7.22 5.94
CA LYS A 32 0.47 -8.22 6.25
C LYS A 32 0.84 -9.63 5.80
N ASN A 33 2.00 -9.76 5.14
CA ASN A 33 2.46 -10.95 4.40
C ASN A 33 1.33 -11.59 3.58
N LYS A 34 0.59 -10.77 2.83
CA LYS A 34 -0.60 -11.17 2.09
C LYS A 34 -0.55 -10.69 0.66
N GLU A 35 -1.08 -11.50 -0.24
CA GLU A 35 -1.09 -11.25 -1.68
C GLU A 35 -2.51 -10.92 -2.13
N TYR A 36 -2.63 -9.93 -3.02
CA TYR A 36 -3.89 -9.41 -3.52
C TYR A 36 -3.83 -9.26 -5.05
N HIS A 37 -4.96 -9.35 -5.73
CA HIS A 37 -5.00 -9.10 -7.17
C HIS A 37 -5.03 -7.59 -7.45
N TYR A 38 -4.28 -7.17 -8.46
CA TYR A 38 -4.30 -5.78 -8.91
C TYR A 38 -5.72 -5.36 -9.30
N GLY A 39 -6.14 -4.17 -8.86
CA GLY A 39 -7.51 -3.65 -9.00
C GLY A 39 -8.46 -3.97 -7.84
N GLN A 40 -8.09 -4.83 -6.87
CA GLN A 40 -8.93 -5.06 -5.68
C GLN A 40 -8.77 -3.94 -4.63
N CYS A 41 -9.86 -3.67 -3.90
CA CYS A 41 -9.85 -2.87 -2.68
C CYS A 41 -9.47 -3.75 -1.49
N ILE A 42 -8.49 -3.29 -0.70
CA ILE A 42 -7.98 -4.00 0.46
C ILE A 42 -8.03 -3.11 1.70
N PRO A 43 -8.34 -3.65 2.89
CA PRO A 43 -8.26 -2.87 4.12
C PRO A 43 -6.80 -2.59 4.45
N CYS A 44 -6.41 -1.31 4.53
CA CYS A 44 -5.06 -0.89 4.89
C CYS A 44 -5.10 0.37 5.76
N GLU A 45 -4.64 0.23 7.00
CA GLU A 45 -4.60 1.33 7.99
C GLU A 45 -3.21 1.96 8.10
N ASN A 46 -2.17 1.21 7.69
CA ASN A 46 -0.76 1.62 7.72
C ASN A 46 -0.26 2.01 6.32
N LYS A 47 -1.07 2.75 5.56
CA LYS A 47 -0.69 3.22 4.22
C LYS A 47 0.41 4.27 4.35
N ARG A 48 1.66 3.82 4.35
CA ARG A 48 2.85 4.68 4.21
C ARG A 48 3.21 4.78 2.74
N LYS A 49 2.74 5.86 2.10
CA LYS A 49 3.23 6.21 0.75
C LYS A 49 4.75 6.32 0.83
N ARG A 50 5.47 5.79 -0.17
CA ARG A 50 6.88 6.14 -0.39
C ARG A 50 6.94 7.62 -0.79
N LYS A 51 6.82 8.51 0.18
CA LYS A 51 7.23 9.89 0.00
C LYS A 51 8.68 9.95 0.42
N GLU A 52 9.53 10.44 -0.47
CA GLU A 52 10.74 11.16 -0.07
C GLU A 52 10.38 12.07 1.11
N GLU A 53 11.26 12.05 2.10
CA GLU A 53 11.12 12.69 3.40
C GLU A 53 10.51 14.10 3.30
N GLU A 54 9.24 14.26 3.67
CA GLU A 54 8.74 15.56 4.10
C GLU A 54 7.88 15.39 5.35
N LYS A 55 8.48 15.86 6.44
CA LYS A 55 7.94 16.02 7.79
C LYS A 55 6.55 16.66 7.75
N PHE A 56 5.59 16.08 8.47
CA PHE A 56 4.68 16.91 9.26
C PHE A 56 4.45 16.18 10.58
N GLU A 57 5.26 16.60 11.54
CA GLU A 57 5.16 16.29 12.95
C GLU A 57 3.77 16.70 13.44
N GLU A 58 3.21 15.87 14.31
CA GLU A 58 1.94 16.11 14.99
C GLU A 58 1.93 17.48 15.70
N SER A 59 0.81 18.17 15.66
CA SER A 59 0.46 19.13 16.72
C SER A 59 -1.02 18.99 16.99
N SER A 60 -1.39 17.91 17.68
CA SER A 60 -2.57 17.91 18.55
C SER A 60 -2.36 18.98 19.61
N ALA A 61 -3.33 19.87 19.72
CA ALA A 61 -3.40 20.94 20.70
C ALA A 61 -3.23 20.41 22.14
N VAL A 62 -2.33 21.05 22.89
CA VAL A 62 -2.36 21.14 24.35
C VAL A 62 -2.58 22.58 24.75
#